data_AF-A0A950JU33-F1
#
_entry.id   AF-A0A950JU33-F1
#
_cell.length_a   1.000
_cell.length_b   1.000
_cell.length_c   1.000
_cell.angle_alpha   90.00
_cell.angle_beta   90.00
_cell.angle_gamma   90.00
#
_symmetry.space_group_name_H-M   'P 1'
#
loop_
_entity.id
_entity.type
_entity.pdbx_description
1 polymer ?
#
loop_
_entity_poly.entity_id
_entity_poly.type
_entity_poly.pdbx_seq_one_letter_code
_entity_poly.pdbx_strand_id
1 'polypeptide(L)'
;AWLYERFGRPDLDVAGEVLTNLATAAVPDWIQISTPDDTAEVAVTRTSLPPVVIRGACAVSPLLHYFQMQAQEITGEFNTIRDSVHHIRVDHSLMLRHALDGVSPAQMKILQELGFEAEDFQTRFNGPQGVRILSSWVDVQPIVYRHKATGLMVPYKVKIGTEEIDPMIDPAPGTPEFEDMPERAQNALRYLRNNFEHIGVLPPETLQQNFEIISAFVSDGSLMFALLAQETKKRDERGTELNRRIQQLNEIIHRVAARNPRIIPIGISEMASEEERRGRGHFHRSVYHRLYGEITARVATEFARNANAQTAVNLKEPDPVRIDQPPPHPTSTVHIPEVRILRDTF
;
A
#
# COMPACT_ATOMS: atom_id res chain seq x y z
N ALA A 1 -10.87 -14.55 -36.27
CA ALA A 1 -11.38 -15.86 -36.74
C ALA A 1 -12.42 -16.44 -35.78
N TRP A 2 -12.08 -16.77 -34.53
CA TRP A 2 -13.02 -17.41 -33.59
C TRP A 2 -14.34 -16.65 -33.35
N LEU A 3 -14.26 -15.35 -32.99
CA LEU A 3 -15.46 -14.53 -32.76
C LEU A 3 -16.25 -14.29 -34.05
N TYR A 4 -15.55 -14.17 -35.18
CA TYR A 4 -16.12 -13.98 -36.51
C TYR A 4 -16.95 -15.21 -36.95
N GLU A 5 -16.47 -16.42 -36.65
CA GLU A 5 -17.22 -17.67 -36.83
C GLU A 5 -18.52 -17.68 -36.03
N ARG A 6 -18.47 -17.27 -34.76
CA ARG A 6 -19.63 -17.25 -33.85
C ARG A 6 -20.75 -16.31 -34.30
N PHE A 7 -20.42 -15.25 -35.04
CA PHE A 7 -21.40 -14.35 -35.65
C PHE A 7 -21.88 -14.82 -37.02
N GLY A 8 -21.53 -16.03 -37.45
CA GLY A 8 -21.95 -16.59 -38.74
C GLY A 8 -21.19 -16.00 -39.93
N ARG A 9 -19.95 -15.53 -39.72
CA ARG A 9 -19.10 -14.92 -40.77
C ARG A 9 -19.84 -13.84 -41.58
N PRO A 10 -20.28 -12.75 -40.93
CA PRO A 10 -20.92 -11.66 -41.66
C PRO A 10 -19.98 -11.11 -42.73
N ASP A 11 -20.51 -10.66 -43.85
CA ASP A 11 -19.68 -10.10 -44.92
C ASP A 11 -18.95 -8.84 -44.41
N LEU A 12 -17.65 -8.73 -44.71
CA LEU A 12 -16.81 -7.62 -44.24
C LEU A 12 -16.18 -6.94 -45.45
N ASP A 13 -16.42 -5.63 -45.57
CA ASP A 13 -15.70 -4.79 -46.52
C ASP A 13 -14.35 -4.38 -45.91
N VAL A 14 -13.26 -4.96 -46.43
CA VAL A 14 -11.91 -4.74 -45.90
C VAL A 14 -11.28 -3.55 -46.62
N ALA A 15 -11.20 -2.42 -45.92
CA ALA A 15 -10.54 -1.22 -46.42
C ALA A 15 -9.01 -1.31 -46.20
N GLY A 16 -8.26 -1.62 -47.26
CA GLY A 16 -6.80 -1.64 -47.27
C GLY A 16 -6.17 -3.02 -47.14
N GLU A 17 -4.84 -3.06 -47.02
CA GLU A 17 -4.10 -4.32 -46.90
C GLU A 17 -4.17 -4.85 -45.47
N VAL A 18 -4.58 -6.11 -45.32
CA VAL A 18 -4.61 -6.81 -44.03
C VAL A 18 -3.72 -8.04 -44.07
N LEU A 19 -3.03 -8.32 -42.96
CA LEU A 19 -2.13 -9.47 -42.82
C LEU A 19 -2.87 -10.82 -42.80
N THR A 20 -4.19 -10.81 -42.60
CA THR A 20 -4.97 -12.05 -42.44
C THR A 20 -6.36 -11.86 -43.03
N ASN A 21 -6.71 -12.72 -43.99
CA ASN A 21 -8.06 -12.80 -44.52
C ASN A 21 -8.94 -13.61 -43.54
N LEU A 22 -9.87 -12.94 -42.87
CA LEU A 22 -10.77 -13.57 -41.89
C LEU A 22 -11.75 -14.57 -42.51
N ALA A 23 -12.06 -14.45 -43.82
CA ALA A 23 -12.92 -15.40 -44.52
C ALA A 23 -12.26 -16.77 -44.70
N THR A 24 -10.92 -16.82 -44.74
CA THR A 24 -10.14 -18.06 -44.94
C THR A 24 -9.34 -18.47 -43.71
N ALA A 25 -9.27 -17.63 -42.68
CA ALA A 25 -8.56 -17.93 -41.46
C ALA A 25 -9.18 -19.13 -40.72
N ALA A 26 -8.33 -20.10 -40.34
CA ALA A 26 -8.75 -21.21 -39.50
C ALA A 26 -9.27 -20.69 -38.14
N VAL A 27 -10.29 -21.36 -37.60
CA VAL A 27 -10.75 -21.09 -36.24
C VAL A 27 -9.66 -21.55 -35.27
N PRO A 28 -9.15 -20.67 -34.40
CA PRO A 28 -8.20 -21.06 -33.36
C PRO A 28 -8.80 -22.16 -32.48
N ASP A 29 -8.05 -23.26 -32.34
CA ASP A 29 -8.41 -24.47 -31.61
C ASP A 29 -8.22 -24.33 -30.07
N TRP A 30 -7.41 -23.36 -29.65
CA TRP A 30 -7.13 -23.07 -28.25
C TRP A 30 -8.21 -22.23 -27.54
N ILE A 31 -9.24 -21.74 -28.26
CA ILE A 31 -10.35 -21.00 -27.64
C ILE A 31 -11.54 -21.95 -27.42
N GLN A 32 -11.69 -22.39 -26.18
CA GLN A 32 -12.83 -23.20 -25.72
C GLN A 32 -13.85 -22.29 -25.01
N ILE A 33 -15.11 -22.27 -25.45
CA ILE A 33 -16.21 -21.77 -24.62
C ILE A 33 -16.71 -22.94 -23.80
N SER A 34 -16.60 -22.82 -22.48
CA SER A 34 -17.32 -23.68 -21.55
C SER A 34 -18.81 -23.37 -21.65
N THR A 35 -19.64 -24.39 -21.88
CA THR A 35 -21.10 -24.27 -21.73
C THR A 35 -21.50 -24.34 -20.26
N PRO A 36 -22.68 -23.84 -19.86
CA PRO A 36 -23.15 -23.98 -18.47
C PRO A 36 -23.26 -25.43 -17.99
N ASP A 37 -23.34 -26.40 -18.89
CA ASP A 37 -23.34 -27.84 -18.56
C ASP A 37 -21.93 -28.44 -18.46
N ASP A 38 -20.89 -27.74 -18.95
CA ASP A 38 -19.48 -28.14 -18.75
C ASP A 38 -18.97 -27.78 -17.33
N THR A 39 -19.81 -27.20 -16.47
CA THR A 39 -19.47 -26.92 -15.07
C THR A 39 -19.70 -28.13 -14.14
N ALA A 40 -19.41 -29.34 -14.62
CA ALA A 40 -19.18 -30.48 -13.74
C ALA A 40 -17.80 -30.30 -13.06
N GLU A 41 -17.80 -29.66 -11.89
CA GLU A 41 -16.78 -29.74 -10.84
C GLU A 41 -15.30 -29.71 -11.28
N VAL A 42 -14.88 -28.57 -11.80
CA VAL A 42 -13.74 -27.92 -11.14
C VAL A 42 -14.30 -26.70 -10.45
N ALA A 43 -14.98 -26.92 -9.33
CA ALA A 43 -15.03 -25.92 -8.28
C ALA A 43 -13.58 -25.74 -7.82
N VAL A 44 -12.79 -24.97 -8.58
CA VAL A 44 -11.74 -24.18 -7.97
C VAL A 44 -12.52 -23.33 -6.99
N THR A 45 -12.62 -23.76 -5.74
CA THR A 45 -12.90 -22.88 -4.63
C THR A 45 -11.89 -21.78 -4.82
N ARG A 46 -12.30 -20.68 -5.46
CA ARG A 46 -11.51 -19.46 -5.54
C ARG A 46 -11.43 -19.04 -4.09
N THR A 47 -10.39 -19.51 -3.40
CA THR A 47 -10.03 -19.05 -2.08
C THR A 47 -9.82 -17.56 -2.25
N SER A 48 -10.83 -16.79 -1.88
CA SER A 48 -10.78 -15.35 -2.04
C SER A 48 -9.71 -14.85 -1.09
N LEU A 49 -8.73 -14.13 -1.62
CA LEU A 49 -7.76 -13.45 -0.80
C LEU A 49 -8.51 -12.44 0.08
N PRO A 50 -8.11 -12.25 1.34
CA PRO A 50 -8.71 -11.22 2.18
C PRO A 50 -8.42 -9.83 1.57
N PRO A 51 -9.04 -8.76 2.10
CA PRO A 51 -8.86 -7.40 1.57
C PRO A 51 -7.38 -7.04 1.38
N VAL A 52 -7.05 -6.54 0.19
CA VAL A 52 -5.69 -6.15 -0.20
C VAL A 52 -5.59 -4.63 -0.29
N VAL A 53 -4.63 -4.04 0.41
CA VAL A 53 -4.28 -2.62 0.27
C VAL A 53 -2.86 -2.50 -0.26
N ILE A 54 -2.71 -1.81 -1.40
CA ILE A 54 -1.42 -1.55 -2.03
C ILE A 54 -1.12 -0.07 -1.90
N ARG A 55 -0.04 0.28 -1.20
CA ARG A 55 0.44 1.66 -1.08
C ARG A 55 1.85 1.77 -1.64
N GLY A 56 2.05 2.69 -2.58
CA GLY A 56 3.36 2.87 -3.22
C GLY A 56 3.34 3.83 -4.39
N ALA A 57 4.46 3.92 -5.11
CA ALA A 57 4.52 4.70 -6.34
C ALA A 57 3.75 4.02 -7.49
N CYS A 58 3.60 4.71 -8.62
CA CYS A 58 3.05 4.14 -9.87
C CYS A 58 3.69 2.80 -10.29
N ALA A 59 4.94 2.54 -9.89
CA ALA A 59 5.65 1.30 -10.17
C ALA A 59 4.97 0.04 -9.63
N VAL A 60 4.13 0.12 -8.60
CA VAL A 60 3.44 -1.05 -8.01
C VAL A 60 1.95 -1.11 -8.33
N SER A 61 1.41 -0.13 -9.07
CA SER A 61 0.01 -0.13 -9.49
C SER A 61 -0.38 -1.32 -10.39
N PRO A 62 0.52 -1.94 -11.20
CA PRO A 62 0.15 -3.13 -11.97
C PRO A 62 -0.31 -4.32 -11.11
N LEU A 63 0.10 -4.39 -9.83
CA LEU A 63 -0.37 -5.43 -8.91
C LEU A 63 -1.88 -5.36 -8.69
N LEU A 64 -2.50 -4.17 -8.77
CA LEU A 64 -3.95 -4.04 -8.64
C LEU A 64 -4.70 -4.95 -9.62
N HIS A 65 -4.26 -4.96 -10.87
CA HIS A 65 -4.89 -5.73 -11.93
C HIS A 65 -4.89 -7.24 -11.61
N TYR A 66 -3.80 -7.75 -11.03
CA TYR A 66 -3.70 -9.17 -10.71
C TYR A 66 -4.54 -9.55 -9.49
N PHE A 67 -4.50 -8.73 -8.43
CA PHE A 67 -5.27 -8.99 -7.22
C PHE A 67 -6.78 -8.79 -7.40
N GLN A 68 -7.23 -7.96 -8.33
CA GLN A 68 -8.66 -7.76 -8.67
C GLN A 68 -9.40 -9.07 -8.98
N MET A 69 -8.70 -10.11 -9.44
CA MET A 69 -9.32 -11.39 -9.79
C MET A 69 -9.57 -12.32 -8.60
N GLN A 70 -8.88 -12.10 -7.47
CA GLN A 70 -8.90 -13.04 -6.33
C GLN A 70 -9.19 -12.38 -4.97
N ALA A 71 -8.91 -11.09 -4.79
CA ALA A 71 -9.15 -10.39 -3.54
C ALA A 71 -10.64 -10.08 -3.33
N GLN A 72 -11.10 -10.21 -2.08
CA GLN A 72 -12.45 -9.80 -1.67
C GLN A 72 -12.70 -8.30 -1.90
N GLU A 73 -11.69 -7.49 -1.57
CA GLU A 73 -11.66 -6.06 -1.80
C GLU A 73 -10.22 -5.68 -2.15
N ILE A 74 -10.05 -4.69 -3.02
CA ILE A 74 -8.73 -4.17 -3.36
C ILE A 74 -8.71 -2.65 -3.39
N THR A 75 -7.78 -2.06 -2.65
CA THR A 75 -7.54 -0.62 -2.61
C THR A 75 -6.11 -0.31 -3.04
N GLY A 76 -5.95 0.72 -3.88
CA GLY A 76 -4.66 1.28 -4.26
C GLY A 76 -4.50 2.71 -3.73
N GLU A 77 -3.38 2.99 -3.09
CA GLU A 77 -3.02 4.29 -2.53
C GLU A 77 -1.71 4.75 -3.18
N PHE A 78 -1.83 5.57 -4.23
CA PHE A 78 -0.68 5.99 -5.04
C PHE A 78 -0.49 7.50 -5.03
N ASN A 79 0.73 7.91 -5.35
CA ASN A 79 1.07 9.32 -5.50
C ASN A 79 0.21 10.00 -6.57
N THR A 80 -0.14 11.26 -6.32
CA THR A 80 -0.86 12.13 -7.27
C THR A 80 0.01 13.34 -7.61
N ILE A 81 -0.37 14.06 -8.66
CA ILE A 81 0.20 15.36 -8.99
C ILE A 81 -0.91 16.39 -8.84
N ARG A 82 -0.70 17.37 -7.99
CA ARG A 82 -1.61 18.49 -7.74
C ARG A 82 -1.01 19.77 -8.31
N ASP A 83 -1.87 20.64 -8.84
CA ASP A 83 -1.48 21.91 -9.44
C ASP A 83 -0.38 21.77 -10.51
N SER A 84 -0.40 20.65 -11.25
CA SER A 84 0.55 20.28 -12.31
C SER A 84 2.02 20.11 -11.90
N VAL A 85 2.43 20.54 -10.71
CA VAL A 85 3.84 20.59 -10.29
C VAL A 85 4.10 19.90 -8.95
N HIS A 86 3.11 19.83 -8.05
CA HIS A 86 3.30 19.29 -6.71
C HIS A 86 3.02 17.77 -6.70
N HIS A 87 4.06 16.97 -6.48
CA HIS A 87 3.95 15.52 -6.35
C HIS A 87 3.60 15.14 -4.92
N ILE A 88 2.35 14.75 -4.68
CA ILE A 88 1.88 14.27 -3.37
C ILE A 88 2.38 12.84 -3.18
N ARG A 89 3.37 12.67 -2.30
CA ARG A 89 4.07 11.39 -2.08
C ARG A 89 3.46 10.58 -0.96
N VAL A 90 2.18 10.20 -1.10
CA VAL A 90 1.50 9.33 -0.11
C VAL A 90 2.27 8.02 0.13
N ASP A 91 3.06 7.57 -0.85
CA ASP A 91 3.94 6.41 -0.81
C ASP A 91 5.19 6.55 0.08
N HIS A 92 5.50 7.75 0.54
CA HIS A 92 6.60 8.02 1.47
C HIS A 92 6.23 7.63 2.91
N SER A 93 7.13 7.00 3.67
CA SER A 93 6.82 6.48 5.01
C SER A 93 6.38 7.55 6.00
N LEU A 94 6.93 8.78 5.92
CA LEU A 94 6.42 9.92 6.70
C LEU A 94 4.94 10.21 6.44
N MET A 95 4.50 10.17 5.17
CA MET A 95 3.11 10.45 4.82
C MET A 95 2.19 9.34 5.33
N LEU A 96 2.60 8.07 5.19
CA LEU A 96 1.87 6.95 5.78
C LEU A 96 1.81 7.07 7.31
N ARG A 97 2.92 7.41 7.98
CA ARG A 97 2.93 7.63 9.43
C ARG A 97 1.93 8.71 9.83
N HIS A 98 1.91 9.86 9.15
CA HIS A 98 0.93 10.91 9.43
C HIS A 98 -0.52 10.43 9.24
N ALA A 99 -0.77 9.59 8.24
CA ALA A 99 -2.08 8.99 8.01
C ALA A 99 -2.49 7.99 9.11
N LEU A 100 -1.52 7.30 9.72
CA LEU A 100 -1.75 6.32 10.79
C LEU A 100 -1.86 6.96 12.18
N ASP A 101 -0.94 7.86 12.52
CA ASP A 101 -0.93 8.60 13.79
C ASP A 101 -2.05 9.66 13.85
N GLY A 102 -2.48 10.13 12.68
CA GLY A 102 -3.41 11.24 12.53
C GLY A 102 -2.71 12.60 12.52
N VAL A 103 -3.31 13.55 11.82
CA VAL A 103 -2.84 14.93 11.73
C VAL A 103 -3.76 15.83 12.54
N SER A 104 -3.21 16.54 13.54
CA SER A 104 -3.98 17.48 14.35
C SER A 104 -4.52 18.65 13.50
N PRO A 105 -5.61 19.32 13.90
CA PRO A 105 -6.14 20.48 13.17
C PRO A 105 -5.11 21.60 12.96
N ALA A 106 -4.19 21.80 13.91
CA ALA A 106 -3.11 22.78 13.78
C ALA A 106 -2.06 22.37 12.74
N GLN A 107 -1.67 21.09 12.70
CA GLN A 107 -0.78 20.57 11.66
C GLN A 107 -1.46 20.59 10.29
N MET A 108 -2.76 20.29 10.22
CA MET A 108 -3.50 20.32 8.96
C MET A 108 -3.50 21.71 8.32
N LYS A 109 -3.67 22.77 9.12
CA LYS A 109 -3.56 24.15 8.61
C LYS A 109 -2.20 24.42 7.96
N ILE A 110 -1.10 23.97 8.59
CA ILE A 110 0.25 24.11 8.04
C ILE A 110 0.39 23.33 6.71
N LEU A 111 -0.17 22.13 6.64
CA LEU A 111 -0.11 21.28 5.44
C LEU A 111 -0.97 21.83 4.30
N GLN A 112 -2.11 22.46 4.62
CA GLN A 112 -2.97 23.11 3.63
C GLN A 112 -2.30 24.32 2.97
N GLU A 113 -1.48 25.07 3.70
CA GLU A 113 -0.64 26.14 3.14
C GLU A 113 0.40 25.59 2.15
N LEU A 114 0.86 24.36 2.34
CA LEU A 114 1.69 23.62 1.38
C LEU A 114 0.88 22.97 0.25
N GLY A 115 -0.45 23.16 0.20
CA GLY A 115 -1.30 22.56 -0.83
C GLY A 115 -1.59 21.07 -0.63
N PHE A 116 -1.37 20.51 0.56
CA PHE A 116 -1.94 19.21 0.91
C PHE A 116 -3.42 19.35 1.27
N GLU A 117 -4.14 18.23 1.19
CA GLU A 117 -5.55 18.11 1.53
C GLU A 117 -5.75 17.00 2.57
N ALA A 118 -6.88 16.99 3.28
CA ALA A 118 -7.10 16.03 4.36
C ALA A 118 -7.11 14.58 3.84
N GLU A 119 -7.55 14.40 2.60
CA GLU A 119 -7.60 13.13 1.87
C GLU A 119 -6.20 12.54 1.64
N ASP A 120 -5.15 13.37 1.57
CA ASP A 120 -3.76 12.90 1.40
C ASP A 120 -3.25 12.12 2.62
N PHE A 121 -3.93 12.28 3.76
CA PHE A 121 -3.64 11.63 5.04
C PHE A 121 -4.71 10.59 5.42
N GLN A 122 -5.59 10.21 4.49
CA GLN A 122 -6.46 9.06 4.67
C GLN A 122 -5.75 7.79 4.21
N THR A 123 -6.01 6.69 4.92
CA THR A 123 -5.46 5.39 4.54
C THR A 123 -6.35 4.25 5.01
N ARG A 124 -6.41 3.19 4.21
CA ARG A 124 -6.96 1.88 4.52
C ARG A 124 -5.89 0.94 5.08
N PHE A 125 -4.63 1.39 5.20
CA PHE A 125 -3.52 0.56 5.65
C PHE A 125 -3.70 0.06 7.10
N ASN A 126 -4.38 0.82 7.95
CA ASN A 126 -4.81 0.45 9.31
C ASN A 126 -6.20 -0.21 9.36
N GLY A 127 -6.76 -0.60 8.21
CA GLY A 127 -8.05 -1.27 8.13
C GLY A 127 -8.05 -2.69 8.75
N PRO A 128 -9.20 -3.40 8.71
CA PRO A 128 -9.35 -4.74 9.27
C PRO A 128 -8.45 -5.78 8.59
N GLN A 129 -8.43 -7.01 9.13
CA GLN A 129 -7.54 -8.10 8.70
C GLN A 129 -7.40 -8.24 7.19
N GLY A 130 -6.18 -8.35 6.70
CA GLY A 130 -5.92 -8.62 5.28
C GLY A 130 -4.46 -8.53 4.87
N VAL A 131 -4.25 -8.32 3.58
CA VAL A 131 -2.91 -8.19 2.98
C VAL A 131 -2.61 -6.72 2.77
N ARG A 132 -1.40 -6.31 3.14
CA ARG A 132 -0.86 -4.97 2.93
C ARG A 132 0.39 -5.09 2.08
N ILE A 133 0.52 -4.24 1.07
CA ILE A 133 1.70 -4.18 0.21
C ILE A 133 2.22 -2.76 0.27
N LEU A 134 3.41 -2.57 0.83
CA LEU A 134 4.05 -1.27 0.99
C LEU A 134 5.28 -1.18 0.08
N SER A 135 5.34 -0.14 -0.75
CA SER A 135 6.55 0.24 -1.47
C SER A 135 6.92 1.69 -1.17
N SER A 136 7.85 1.87 -0.24
CA SER A 136 8.39 3.18 0.16
C SER A 136 9.81 3.40 -0.35
N TRP A 137 10.12 2.94 -1.57
CA TRP A 137 11.44 3.16 -2.21
C TRP A 137 11.82 4.64 -2.33
N VAL A 138 10.85 5.52 -2.13
CA VAL A 138 10.92 6.95 -2.34
C VAL A 138 11.35 7.68 -1.08
N ASP A 139 11.53 6.97 0.04
CA ASP A 139 12.09 7.54 1.26
C ASP A 139 13.54 7.99 1.08
N VAL A 140 14.22 7.53 0.02
CA VAL A 140 15.63 7.82 -0.27
C VAL A 140 15.84 9.01 -1.23
N GLN A 141 14.77 9.63 -1.73
CA GLN A 141 14.84 10.64 -2.80
C GLN A 141 14.23 12.01 -2.42
N PRO A 142 12.89 12.18 -2.28
CA PRO A 142 12.27 13.40 -1.81
C PRO A 142 13.01 14.10 -0.67
N ILE A 143 13.14 15.43 -0.83
CA ILE A 143 13.62 16.29 0.22
C ILE A 143 12.52 16.44 1.26
N VAL A 144 12.91 16.27 2.52
CA VAL A 144 12.08 16.47 3.70
C VAL A 144 12.36 17.86 4.25
N TYR A 145 11.27 18.52 4.62
CA TYR A 145 11.29 19.84 5.24
C TYR A 145 10.71 19.74 6.64
N ARG A 146 11.25 20.54 7.56
CA ARG A 146 10.73 20.64 8.94
C ARG A 146 10.16 22.03 9.18
N HIS A 147 8.92 22.09 9.65
CA HIS A 147 8.30 23.35 10.04
C HIS A 147 9.01 23.92 11.27
N LYS A 148 9.47 25.17 11.19
CA LYS A 148 10.33 25.80 12.22
C LYS A 148 9.67 25.86 13.59
N ALA A 149 8.37 26.14 13.65
CA ALA A 149 7.68 26.36 14.93
C ALA A 149 7.14 25.07 15.57
N THR A 150 6.78 24.06 14.78
CA THR A 150 6.09 22.86 15.28
C THR A 150 6.92 21.58 15.16
N GLY A 151 8.02 21.61 14.40
CA GLY A 151 8.81 20.42 14.11
C GLY A 151 8.13 19.44 13.14
N LEU A 152 6.97 19.77 12.57
CA LEU A 152 6.27 18.93 11.60
C LEU A 152 7.18 18.66 10.39
N MET A 153 7.45 17.39 10.11
CA MET A 153 8.24 16.98 8.94
C MET A 153 7.33 16.52 7.81
N VAL A 154 7.62 16.95 6.58
CA VAL A 154 6.87 16.54 5.39
C VAL A 154 7.80 16.42 4.18
N PRO A 155 7.70 15.35 3.37
CA PRO A 155 8.35 15.34 2.06
C PRO A 155 7.61 16.30 1.13
N TYR A 156 8.33 17.23 0.51
CA TYR A 156 7.74 18.17 -0.45
C TYR A 156 8.49 18.09 -1.77
N LYS A 157 7.77 17.73 -2.84
CA LYS A 157 8.39 17.51 -4.15
C LYS A 157 7.67 18.31 -5.22
N VAL A 158 8.40 19.22 -5.85
CA VAL A 158 7.96 19.95 -7.03
C VAL A 158 8.71 19.41 -8.24
N LYS A 159 8.01 19.32 -9.37
CA LYS A 159 8.60 18.93 -10.65
C LYS A 159 8.19 19.94 -11.72
N ILE A 160 9.17 20.45 -12.45
CA ILE A 160 8.97 21.32 -13.61
C ILE A 160 9.59 20.59 -14.80
N GLY A 161 8.76 20.27 -15.80
CA GLY A 161 9.18 19.43 -16.91
C GLY A 161 9.66 18.04 -16.46
N THR A 162 10.92 17.72 -16.73
CA THR A 162 11.55 16.43 -16.36
C THR A 162 12.48 16.52 -15.15
N GLU A 163 12.71 17.71 -14.62
CA GLU A 163 13.73 17.95 -13.59
C GLU A 163 13.13 17.87 -12.18
N GLU A 164 13.91 17.26 -11.28
CA GLU A 164 13.64 17.29 -9.85
C GLU A 164 14.40 18.49 -9.27
N ILE A 165 13.67 19.38 -8.62
CA ILE A 165 14.22 20.64 -8.10
C ILE A 165 14.12 20.68 -6.58
N ASP A 166 14.98 21.48 -5.95
CA ASP A 166 14.82 21.86 -4.55
C ASP A 166 13.84 23.06 -4.46
N PRO A 167 12.60 22.88 -3.98
CA PRO A 167 11.60 23.94 -3.88
C PRO A 167 12.03 25.12 -2.99
N MET A 168 13.05 24.97 -2.13
CA MET A 168 13.61 26.10 -1.36
C MET A 168 14.44 27.06 -2.22
N ILE A 169 15.01 26.56 -3.32
CA ILE A 169 15.90 27.32 -4.20
C ILE A 169 15.18 27.64 -5.51
N ASP A 170 14.61 26.61 -6.15
CA ASP A 170 14.05 26.69 -7.50
C ASP A 170 12.56 26.31 -7.53
N PRO A 171 11.76 26.91 -8.43
CA PRO A 171 12.13 28.06 -9.23
C PRO A 171 12.12 29.32 -8.36
N ALA A 172 13.07 30.24 -8.60
CA ALA A 172 13.14 31.48 -7.83
C ALA A 172 11.94 32.40 -8.16
N PRO A 173 11.43 33.20 -7.19
CA PRO A 173 10.36 34.16 -7.49
C PRO A 173 10.78 35.14 -8.60
N GLY A 174 9.88 35.47 -9.52
CA GLY A 174 10.17 36.34 -10.67
C GLY A 174 10.80 35.64 -11.87
N THR A 175 11.07 34.33 -11.84
CA THR A 175 11.43 33.58 -13.05
C THR A 175 10.18 33.11 -13.79
N PRO A 176 10.23 32.93 -15.13
CA PRO A 176 9.09 32.42 -15.89
C PRO A 176 8.53 31.11 -15.33
N GLU A 177 9.41 30.19 -14.90
CA GLU A 177 9.01 28.90 -14.35
C GLU A 177 8.23 29.02 -13.05
N PHE A 178 8.48 30.06 -12.25
CA PHE A 178 7.73 30.33 -11.02
C PHE A 178 6.42 31.06 -11.33
N GLU A 179 6.46 32.08 -12.19
CA GLU A 179 5.28 32.90 -12.51
C GLU A 179 4.22 32.14 -13.33
N ASP A 180 4.64 31.16 -14.14
CA ASP A 180 3.75 30.29 -14.91
C ASP A 180 3.08 29.19 -14.04
N MET A 181 3.49 29.02 -12.77
CA MET A 181 2.85 28.07 -11.86
C MET A 181 1.46 28.54 -11.45
N PRO A 182 0.53 27.61 -11.14
CA PRO A 182 -0.71 27.95 -10.49
C PRO A 182 -0.48 28.74 -9.19
N GLU A 183 -1.33 29.72 -8.92
CA GLU A 183 -1.20 30.62 -7.75
C GLU A 183 -1.09 29.84 -6.42
N ARG A 184 -1.85 28.75 -6.29
CA ARG A 184 -1.78 27.85 -5.12
C ARG A 184 -0.37 27.28 -4.93
N ALA A 185 0.27 26.81 -5.99
CA ALA A 185 1.64 26.28 -5.94
C ALA A 185 2.66 27.38 -5.62
N GLN A 186 2.50 28.58 -6.18
CA GLN A 186 3.36 29.72 -5.83
C GLN A 186 3.25 30.10 -4.35
N ASN A 187 2.03 30.17 -3.82
CA ASN A 187 1.77 30.45 -2.40
C ASN A 187 2.38 29.37 -1.50
N ALA A 188 2.23 28.10 -1.87
CA ALA A 188 2.84 27.00 -1.14
C ALA A 188 4.37 27.07 -1.13
N LEU A 189 5.02 27.43 -2.24
CA LEU A 189 6.47 27.61 -2.30
C LEU A 189 6.94 28.79 -1.43
N ARG A 190 6.23 29.93 -1.47
CA ARG A 190 6.51 31.07 -0.59
C ARG A 190 6.37 30.67 0.88
N TYR A 191 5.30 29.95 1.22
CA TYR A 191 5.05 29.47 2.58
C TYR A 191 6.13 28.49 3.06
N LEU A 192 6.51 27.52 2.22
CA LEU A 192 7.60 26.58 2.50
C LEU A 192 8.90 27.32 2.85
N ARG A 193 9.34 28.24 1.98
CA ARG A 193 10.58 29.01 2.15
C ARG A 193 10.61 29.83 3.44
N ASN A 194 9.48 30.41 3.81
CA ASN A 194 9.39 31.26 5.00
C ASN A 194 9.34 30.43 6.29
N ASN A 195 8.61 29.31 6.30
CA ASN A 195 8.22 28.62 7.53
C ASN A 195 8.94 27.28 7.78
N PHE A 196 9.69 26.78 6.81
CA PHE A 196 10.38 25.50 6.91
C PHE A 196 11.89 25.63 6.78
N GLU A 197 12.59 24.64 7.32
CA GLU A 197 14.01 24.40 7.09
C GLU A 197 14.23 23.13 6.27
N HIS A 198 15.29 23.13 5.47
CA HIS A 198 15.71 22.01 4.65
C HIS A 198 16.43 20.96 5.52
N ILE A 199 15.89 19.74 5.57
CA ILE A 199 16.53 18.61 6.27
C ILE A 199 17.38 17.77 5.31
N GLY A 200 16.99 17.71 4.03
CA GLY A 200 17.56 16.78 3.05
C GLY A 200 16.72 15.52 2.94
N VAL A 201 17.34 14.38 2.63
CA VAL A 201 16.62 13.10 2.62
C VAL A 201 16.30 12.67 4.05
N LEU A 202 15.22 11.89 4.21
CA LEU A 202 14.75 11.42 5.50
C LEU A 202 15.90 10.81 6.33
N PRO A 203 16.16 11.30 7.56
CA PRO A 203 17.20 10.74 8.42
C PRO A 203 16.95 9.26 8.72
N PRO A 204 17.99 8.40 8.74
CA PRO A 204 17.83 6.96 8.95
C PRO A 204 17.13 6.58 10.25
N GLU A 205 17.34 7.35 11.32
CA GLU A 205 16.70 7.14 12.62
C GLU A 205 15.20 7.39 12.53
N THR A 206 14.80 8.45 11.81
CA THR A 206 13.38 8.73 11.55
C THR A 206 12.77 7.69 10.63
N LEU A 207 13.50 7.22 9.62
CA LEU A 207 13.07 6.14 8.74
C LEU A 207 12.82 4.84 9.52
N GLN A 208 13.75 4.44 10.39
CA GLN A 208 13.59 3.29 11.29
C GLN A 208 12.34 3.44 12.18
N GLN A 209 12.18 4.59 12.83
CA GLN A 209 11.02 4.87 13.67
C GLN A 209 9.70 4.79 12.89
N ASN A 210 9.66 5.33 11.67
CA ASN A 210 8.46 5.26 10.83
C ASN A 210 8.09 3.80 10.54
N PHE A 211 9.04 2.96 10.13
CA PHE A 211 8.75 1.55 9.86
C PHE A 211 8.37 0.77 11.12
N GLU A 212 8.95 1.08 12.28
CA GLU A 212 8.53 0.49 13.56
C GLU A 212 7.07 0.84 13.88
N ILE A 213 6.68 2.11 13.76
CA ILE A 213 5.30 2.57 13.95
C ILE A 213 4.37 1.91 12.94
N ILE A 214 4.68 1.97 11.65
CA ILE A 214 3.88 1.34 10.59
C ILE A 214 3.68 -0.15 10.88
N SER A 215 4.72 -0.86 11.33
CA SER A 215 4.62 -2.28 11.66
C SER A 215 3.69 -2.56 12.85
N ALA A 216 3.57 -1.63 13.79
CA ALA A 216 2.67 -1.75 14.94
C ALA A 216 1.19 -1.59 14.55
N PHE A 217 0.90 -0.90 13.44
CA PHE A 217 -0.45 -0.76 12.90
C PHE A 217 -0.92 -1.98 12.07
N VAL A 218 -0.04 -2.95 11.81
CA VAL A 218 -0.43 -4.20 11.14
C VAL A 218 -1.18 -5.08 12.13
N SER A 219 -2.50 -5.17 11.96
CA SER A 219 -3.40 -5.89 12.88
C SER A 219 -3.05 -7.38 13.02
N ASP A 220 -3.53 -8.00 14.10
CA ASP A 220 -3.51 -9.46 14.23
C ASP A 220 -4.32 -10.07 13.08
N GLY A 221 -3.81 -11.16 12.49
CA GLY A 221 -4.39 -11.77 11.28
C GLY A 221 -4.13 -11.00 9.97
N SER A 222 -3.29 -9.95 9.97
CA SER A 222 -2.81 -9.31 8.74
C SER A 222 -1.39 -9.70 8.39
N LEU A 223 -1.04 -9.58 7.11
CA LEU A 223 0.32 -9.67 6.60
C LEU A 223 0.68 -8.39 5.85
N MET A 224 1.91 -7.92 6.03
CA MET A 224 2.45 -6.78 5.30
C MET A 224 3.66 -7.20 4.49
N PHE A 225 3.56 -7.11 3.18
CA PHE A 225 4.66 -7.29 2.24
C PHE A 225 5.35 -5.95 2.04
N ALA A 226 6.57 -5.82 2.55
CA ALA A 226 7.40 -4.64 2.38
C ALA A 226 8.31 -4.84 1.16
N LEU A 227 8.02 -4.13 0.07
CA LEU A 227 8.79 -4.23 -1.16
C LEU A 227 10.14 -3.53 -1.00
N LEU A 228 11.21 -4.29 -1.19
CA LEU A 228 12.57 -3.78 -1.11
C LEU A 228 12.86 -2.85 -2.29
N ALA A 229 13.61 -1.79 -2.00
CA ALA A 229 14.05 -0.84 -3.01
C ALA A 229 15.16 -1.43 -3.88
N GLN A 230 15.14 -1.05 -5.15
CA GLN A 230 16.02 -1.56 -6.20
C GLN A 230 17.26 -0.68 -6.36
N GLU A 231 18.44 -1.28 -6.24
CA GLU A 231 19.69 -0.58 -6.53
C GLU A 231 19.78 -0.12 -8.00
N THR A 232 20.47 0.99 -8.20
CA THR A 232 20.80 1.52 -9.53
C THR A 232 22.16 1.00 -9.99
N LYS A 233 22.30 0.75 -11.29
CA LYS A 233 23.60 0.41 -11.91
C LYS A 233 24.50 1.61 -12.18
N LYS A 234 24.01 2.83 -11.90
CA LYS A 234 24.81 4.06 -12.06
C LYS A 234 25.99 4.02 -11.10
N ARG A 235 27.20 4.14 -11.66
CA ARG A 235 28.48 4.12 -10.91
C ARG A 235 29.07 5.52 -10.69
N ASP A 236 28.29 6.57 -10.99
CA ASP A 236 28.66 7.93 -10.61
C ASP A 236 28.47 8.14 -9.10
N GLU A 237 28.98 9.25 -8.57
CA GLU A 237 28.86 9.58 -7.13
C GLU A 237 27.39 9.62 -6.70
N ARG A 238 26.52 10.19 -7.54
CA ARG A 238 25.07 10.25 -7.29
C ARG A 238 24.43 8.86 -7.21
N GLY A 239 24.82 7.94 -8.09
CA GLY A 239 24.36 6.55 -8.09
C GLY A 239 24.86 5.77 -6.88
N THR A 240 26.12 5.99 -6.49
CA THR A 240 26.73 5.36 -5.31
C THR A 240 26.03 5.80 -4.03
N GLU A 241 25.81 7.10 -3.86
CA GLU A 241 25.10 7.65 -2.70
C GLU A 241 23.63 7.20 -2.66
N LEU A 242 22.96 7.13 -3.81
CA LEU A 242 21.60 6.59 -3.89
C LEU A 242 21.55 5.10 -3.48
N ASN A 243 22.50 4.28 -3.94
CA ASN A 243 22.59 2.87 -3.55
C ASN A 243 22.84 2.70 -2.05
N ARG A 244 23.71 3.53 -1.45
CA ARG A 244 23.94 3.53 -0.01
C ARG A 244 22.64 3.76 0.77
N ARG A 245 21.82 4.72 0.33
CA ARG A 245 20.51 5.01 0.95
C ARG A 245 19.51 3.86 0.73
N ILE A 246 19.50 3.25 -0.44
CA ILE A 246 18.66 2.08 -0.75
C ILE A 246 19.01 0.89 0.13
N GLN A 247 20.30 0.60 0.29
CA GLN A 247 20.79 -0.46 1.17
C GLN A 247 20.36 -0.20 2.62
N GLN A 248 20.53 1.03 3.09
CA GLN A 248 20.09 1.42 4.42
C GLN A 248 18.57 1.28 4.63
N LEU A 249 17.75 1.65 3.65
CA LEU A 249 16.30 1.42 3.67
C LEU A 249 15.97 -0.08 3.75
N ASN A 250 16.60 -0.90 2.90
CA ASN A 250 16.37 -2.33 2.87
C ASN A 250 16.78 -3.00 4.21
N GLU A 251 17.91 -2.60 4.80
CA GLU A 251 18.36 -3.06 6.11
C GLU A 251 17.37 -2.69 7.22
N ILE A 252 16.78 -1.49 7.20
CA ILE A 252 15.73 -1.07 8.13
C ILE A 252 14.51 -1.98 7.99
N ILE A 253 14.05 -2.24 6.76
CA ILE A 253 12.91 -3.13 6.49
C ILE A 253 13.18 -4.54 7.05
N HIS A 254 14.37 -5.10 6.80
CA HIS A 254 14.75 -6.40 7.34
C HIS A 254 14.81 -6.42 8.88
N ARG A 255 15.34 -5.37 9.52
CA ARG A 255 15.39 -5.28 10.99
C ARG A 255 13.99 -5.23 11.61
N VAL A 256 13.06 -4.49 10.99
CA VAL A 256 11.67 -4.44 11.46
C VAL A 256 10.97 -5.77 11.26
N ALA A 257 11.18 -6.44 10.11
CA ALA A 257 10.64 -7.77 9.86
C ALA A 257 11.16 -8.83 10.82
N ALA A 258 12.42 -8.76 11.23
CA ALA A 258 12.99 -9.67 12.23
C ALA A 258 12.30 -9.58 13.60
N ARG A 259 11.64 -8.44 13.91
CA ARG A 259 10.91 -8.21 15.17
C ARG A 259 9.40 -8.43 15.04
N ASN A 260 8.87 -8.44 13.83
CA ASN A 260 7.45 -8.62 13.56
C ASN A 260 7.27 -9.59 12.38
N PRO A 261 6.99 -10.88 12.63
CA PRO A 261 6.92 -11.91 11.59
C PRO A 261 5.79 -11.71 10.58
N ARG A 262 4.84 -10.80 10.86
CA ARG A 262 3.80 -10.40 9.91
C ARG A 262 4.32 -9.49 8.81
N ILE A 263 5.53 -8.95 8.96
CA ILE A 263 6.18 -8.14 7.95
C ILE A 263 7.11 -9.02 7.13
N ILE A 264 6.87 -9.09 5.83
CA ILE A 264 7.56 -9.96 4.90
C ILE A 264 8.30 -9.09 3.88
N PRO A 265 9.63 -8.94 4.00
CA PRO A 265 10.45 -8.29 2.98
C PRO A 265 10.41 -9.10 1.68
N ILE A 266 10.30 -8.40 0.55
CA ILE A 266 10.23 -9.04 -0.76
C ILE A 266 10.89 -8.16 -1.84
N GLY A 267 11.90 -8.70 -2.52
CA GLY A 267 12.62 -8.00 -3.58
C GLY A 267 12.05 -8.31 -4.96
N ILE A 268 11.56 -7.29 -5.68
CA ILE A 268 11.12 -7.50 -7.07
C ILE A 268 12.28 -7.88 -8.01
N SER A 269 13.53 -7.59 -7.61
CA SER A 269 14.77 -7.99 -8.32
C SER A 269 14.99 -9.49 -8.30
N GLU A 270 14.54 -10.17 -7.25
CA GLU A 270 14.63 -11.63 -7.12
C GLU A 270 13.76 -12.34 -8.17
N MET A 271 12.83 -11.60 -8.80
CA MET A 271 11.83 -12.11 -9.73
C MET A 271 11.96 -11.53 -11.12
N ALA A 272 12.96 -10.68 -11.37
CA ALA A 272 13.12 -9.97 -12.63
C ALA A 272 14.50 -10.25 -13.24
N SER A 273 14.54 -10.48 -14.54
CA SER A 273 15.78 -10.34 -15.28
C SER A 273 16.05 -8.86 -15.58
N GLU A 274 17.29 -8.56 -15.92
CA GLU A 274 17.67 -7.19 -16.33
C GLU A 274 17.03 -6.75 -17.65
N GLU A 275 16.75 -7.71 -18.55
CA GLU A 275 16.07 -7.45 -19.82
C GLU A 275 14.60 -7.03 -19.62
N GLU A 276 14.00 -7.45 -18.51
CA GLU A 276 12.64 -7.08 -18.15
C GLU A 276 12.55 -5.69 -17.50
N ARG A 277 13.67 -5.03 -17.20
CA ARG A 277 13.70 -3.70 -16.59
C ARG A 277 13.34 -2.61 -17.60
N ARG A 278 12.36 -1.77 -17.26
CA ARG A 278 11.87 -0.65 -18.08
C ARG A 278 12.14 0.69 -17.37
N GLY A 279 13.40 1.00 -17.13
CA GLY A 279 13.83 2.27 -16.55
C GLY A 279 14.02 2.25 -15.02
N ARG A 280 13.70 3.38 -14.35
CA ARG A 280 13.87 3.50 -12.89
C ARG A 280 12.68 2.88 -12.17
N GLY A 281 12.88 1.70 -11.58
CA GLY A 281 11.90 1.03 -10.72
C GLY A 281 10.69 0.42 -11.45
N HIS A 282 10.69 0.38 -12.78
CA HIS A 282 9.60 -0.22 -13.57
C HIS A 282 10.09 -1.47 -14.28
N PHE A 283 9.20 -2.44 -14.42
CA PHE A 283 9.47 -3.74 -15.03
C PHE A 283 8.42 -4.12 -16.07
N HIS A 284 8.68 -5.15 -16.86
CA HIS A 284 7.69 -5.77 -17.72
C HIS A 284 6.54 -6.37 -16.88
N ARG A 285 5.32 -6.41 -17.43
CA ARG A 285 4.12 -6.91 -16.72
C ARG A 285 4.29 -8.34 -16.18
N SER A 286 5.07 -9.18 -16.85
CA SER A 286 5.43 -10.54 -16.40
C SER A 286 6.06 -10.57 -15.00
N VAL A 287 6.89 -9.59 -14.66
CA VAL A 287 7.53 -9.48 -13.34
C VAL A 287 6.49 -9.27 -12.25
N TYR A 288 5.52 -8.37 -12.47
CA TYR A 288 4.45 -8.11 -11.52
C TYR A 288 3.50 -9.30 -11.36
N HIS A 289 3.28 -10.09 -12.41
CA HIS A 289 2.55 -11.34 -12.30
C HIS A 289 3.27 -12.37 -11.41
N ARG A 290 4.61 -12.48 -11.54
CA ARG A 290 5.42 -13.34 -10.66
C ARG A 290 5.41 -12.84 -9.21
N LEU A 291 5.52 -11.53 -9.00
CA LEU A 291 5.42 -10.91 -7.68
C LEU A 291 4.05 -11.17 -7.02
N TYR A 292 2.98 -11.03 -7.79
CA TYR A 292 1.64 -11.40 -7.36
C TYR A 292 1.57 -12.88 -6.95
N GLY A 293 2.09 -13.80 -7.78
CA GLY A 293 2.11 -15.23 -7.48
C GLY A 293 2.85 -15.56 -6.19
N GLU A 294 4.02 -14.96 -5.98
CA GLU A 294 4.80 -15.12 -4.76
C GLU A 294 4.04 -14.63 -3.52
N ILE A 295 3.44 -13.43 -3.59
CA ILE A 295 2.66 -12.88 -2.48
C ILE A 295 1.50 -13.81 -2.14
N THR A 296 0.73 -14.23 -3.14
CA THR A 296 -0.41 -15.15 -2.95
C THR A 296 0.01 -16.48 -2.33
N ALA A 297 1.13 -17.07 -2.77
CA ALA A 297 1.66 -18.31 -2.20
C ALA A 297 2.05 -18.15 -0.72
N ARG A 298 2.71 -17.04 -0.36
CA ARG A 298 3.08 -16.73 1.03
C ARG A 298 1.85 -16.47 1.90
N VAL A 299 0.87 -15.73 1.38
CA VAL A 299 -0.41 -15.48 2.06
C VAL A 299 -1.11 -16.79 2.41
N ALA A 300 -1.23 -17.71 1.45
CA ALA A 300 -1.84 -19.02 1.68
C ALA A 300 -1.09 -19.83 2.76
N THR A 301 0.25 -19.80 2.73
CA THR A 301 1.09 -20.51 3.70
C THR A 301 0.92 -19.97 5.12
N GLU A 302 0.96 -18.65 5.29
CA GLU A 302 0.89 -18.02 6.61
C GLU A 302 -0.51 -18.10 7.22
N PHE A 303 -1.58 -17.95 6.42
CA PHE A 303 -2.93 -18.16 6.94
C PHE A 303 -3.19 -19.61 7.34
N ALA A 304 -2.68 -20.59 6.60
CA ALA A 304 -2.75 -21.99 6.99
C ALA A 304 -2.02 -22.28 8.31
N ARG A 305 -0.84 -21.67 8.52
CA ARG A 305 -0.09 -21.77 9.78
C ARG A 305 -0.88 -21.21 10.96
N ASN A 306 -1.48 -20.04 10.80
CA ASN A 306 -2.25 -19.39 11.85
C ASN A 306 -3.53 -20.17 12.22
N ALA A 307 -4.24 -20.71 11.23
CA ALA A 307 -5.42 -21.55 11.47
C ALA A 307 -5.07 -22.82 12.28
N ASN A 308 -3.95 -23.47 11.94
CA ASN A 308 -3.46 -24.65 12.67
C ASN A 308 -3.02 -24.30 14.10
N ALA A 309 -2.36 -23.15 14.30
CA ALA A 309 -1.95 -22.69 15.62
C ALA A 309 -3.17 -22.39 16.53
N GLN A 310 -4.20 -21.72 16.00
CA GLN A 310 -5.45 -21.44 16.72
C GLN A 310 -6.17 -22.73 17.14
N THR A 311 -6.21 -23.73 16.25
CA THR A 311 -6.83 -25.03 16.51
C THR A 311 -6.08 -25.80 17.60
N ALA A 312 -4.74 -25.75 17.61
CA ALA A 312 -3.91 -26.40 18.62
C ALA A 312 -4.03 -25.74 20.01
N VAL A 313 -4.32 -24.45 20.09
CA VAL A 313 -4.60 -23.74 21.35
C VAL A 313 -5.98 -24.15 21.89
N ASN A 314 -7.01 -24.21 21.05
CA ASN A 314 -8.36 -24.64 21.45
C ASN A 314 -8.43 -26.10 21.91
N LEU A 315 -7.53 -26.97 21.43
CA LEU A 315 -7.42 -28.36 21.88
C LEU A 315 -6.65 -28.54 23.20
N LYS A 316 -5.98 -27.49 23.71
CA LYS A 316 -5.17 -27.53 24.94
C LYS A 316 -5.89 -26.98 26.18
N GLU A 317 -7.05 -26.37 26.03
CA GLU A 317 -7.92 -26.06 27.17
C GLU A 317 -8.94 -27.21 27.33
N PRO A 318 -8.70 -28.19 28.23
CA PRO A 318 -9.80 -29.04 28.65
C PRO A 318 -10.82 -28.14 29.35
N ASP A 319 -12.10 -28.29 28.98
CA ASP A 319 -13.21 -27.75 29.77
C ASP A 319 -12.91 -28.00 31.25
N PRO A 320 -12.93 -26.97 32.11
CA PRO A 320 -12.80 -27.20 33.54
C PRO A 320 -13.94 -28.15 33.90
N VAL A 321 -13.56 -29.37 34.29
CA VAL A 321 -14.46 -30.39 34.80
C VAL A 321 -15.39 -29.69 35.77
N ARG A 322 -16.68 -29.57 35.40
CA ARG A 322 -17.72 -29.14 36.32
C ARG A 322 -17.71 -30.14 37.45
N ILE A 323 -17.05 -29.80 38.55
CA ILE A 323 -17.22 -30.48 39.82
C ILE A 323 -18.66 -30.15 40.21
N ASP A 324 -19.52 -31.16 40.15
CA ASP A 324 -20.91 -31.06 40.58
C ASP A 324 -20.96 -30.39 41.95
N GLN A 325 -21.66 -29.25 42.00
CA GLN A 325 -21.92 -28.60 43.28
C GLN A 325 -22.79 -29.55 44.13
N PRO A 326 -22.46 -29.74 45.42
CA PRO A 326 -23.32 -30.49 46.32
C PRO A 326 -24.67 -29.77 46.45
N PRO A 327 -25.78 -30.51 46.64
CA PRO A 327 -27.11 -29.95 46.64
C PRO A 327 -27.29 -28.94 47.79
N PRO A 328 -28.11 -27.89 47.61
CA PRO A 328 -28.31 -26.87 48.63
C PRO A 328 -29.07 -27.47 49.83
N HIS A 329 -28.56 -27.21 51.03
CA HIS A 329 -29.27 -27.46 52.28
C HIS A 329 -30.49 -26.52 52.42
N PRO A 330 -31.61 -27.00 52.97
CA PRO A 330 -32.79 -26.16 53.20
C PRO A 330 -32.57 -25.25 54.42
N THR A 331 -32.38 -23.95 54.19
CA THR A 331 -32.51 -22.94 55.25
C THR A 331 -33.95 -22.46 55.31
N SER A 332 -34.65 -22.87 56.37
CA SER A 332 -35.87 -22.22 56.83
C SER A 332 -35.57 -20.86 57.48
N THR A 333 -36.63 -20.04 57.56
CA THR A 333 -36.80 -18.81 58.37
C THR A 333 -36.05 -17.55 57.92
N VAL A 334 -36.58 -16.33 57.98
CA VAL A 334 -37.87 -15.77 58.46
C VAL A 334 -38.12 -14.47 57.68
N HIS A 335 -39.40 -14.19 57.39
CA HIS A 335 -39.88 -12.96 56.77
C HIS A 335 -39.81 -11.80 57.78
N ILE A 336 -39.09 -10.72 57.46
CA ILE A 336 -39.17 -9.42 58.15
C ILE A 336 -39.43 -8.35 57.07
N PRO A 337 -40.41 -7.45 57.27
CA PRO A 337 -40.90 -6.56 56.21
C PRO A 337 -40.02 -5.31 55.99
N GLU A 338 -40.24 -4.71 54.81
CA GLU A 338 -39.55 -3.58 54.19
C GLU A 338 -39.30 -2.33 55.06
N VAL A 339 -38.21 -1.62 54.74
CA VAL A 339 -38.13 -0.16 54.87
C VAL A 339 -37.64 0.42 53.53
N ARG A 340 -38.54 1.15 52.86
CA ARG A 340 -38.22 2.04 51.72
C ARG A 340 -37.56 3.31 52.24
N ILE A 341 -36.43 3.69 51.64
CA ILE A 341 -36.02 5.10 51.56
C ILE A 341 -35.65 5.40 50.10
N LEU A 342 -36.49 6.21 49.47
CA LEU A 342 -36.20 6.96 48.24
C LEU A 342 -35.36 8.17 48.62
N ARG A 343 -34.21 8.38 47.93
CA ARG A 343 -33.61 9.71 47.71
C ARG A 343 -32.92 9.77 46.35
N ASP A 344 -33.66 10.35 45.42
CA ASP A 344 -33.31 11.30 44.36
C ASP A 344 -31.82 11.63 44.08
N THR A 345 -31.51 11.60 42.77
CA THR A 345 -30.66 12.50 41.97
C THR A 345 -29.24 12.85 42.44
N PHE A 346 -28.25 12.51 41.60
CA PHE A 346 -27.55 13.45 40.71
C PHE A 346 -26.98 12.72 39.49
#